data_AF-A0A6S7JAD0-F1
#
_entry.id   AF-A0A6S7JAD0-F1
#
_cell.length_a   1.000
_cell.length_b   1.000
_cell.length_c   1.000
_cell.angle_alpha   90.00
_cell.angle_beta   90.00
_cell.angle_gamma   90.00
#
_symmetry.space_group_name_H-M   'P 1'
#
loop_
_entity.id
_entity.type
_entity.pdbx_description
1 polymer ?
#
loop_
_entity_poly.entity_id
_entity_poly.type
_entity_poly.pdbx_seq_one_letter_code
_entity_poly.pdbx_strand_id
1 'polypeptide(L)'
;GQGRRVLTLSSGENSLDPGLRGSNTKGARFGWSLAKAGDLNNDEIQDFIVGAPQDQPDLDGDGFGNGAIYIYHGRRDGKFDKYQQKITADTVKTFFSNFQQFGYAVTGNVDTNGDEYPDIAIGAWQSDRVLLLRTRPVMDLKATMTLSKNEIPVDNFTADCADNTNQQW
;
A
#
# COMPACT_ATOMS: atom_id res chain seq x y z
N GLY A 1 11.71 24.97 -14.88
CA GLY A 1 11.27 25.10 -13.46
C GLY A 1 10.86 23.74 -12.97
N GLN A 2 11.56 23.19 -11.96
CA GLN A 2 11.37 21.83 -11.47
C GLN A 2 10.34 21.84 -10.33
N GLY A 3 9.08 21.48 -10.64
CA GLY A 3 8.00 21.48 -9.66
C GLY A 3 7.92 20.17 -8.88
N ARG A 4 8.27 20.20 -7.59
CA ARG A 4 7.83 19.20 -6.60
C ARG A 4 6.59 19.77 -5.92
N ARG A 5 5.44 19.10 -6.03
CA ARG A 5 4.24 19.49 -5.28
C ARG A 5 4.17 18.68 -4.00
N VAL A 6 3.93 19.36 -2.89
CA VAL A 6 3.69 18.79 -1.57
C VAL A 6 2.25 19.14 -1.22
N LEU A 7 1.45 18.14 -0.83
CA LEU A 7 0.13 18.40 -0.27
C LEU A 7 0.29 18.57 1.24
N THR A 8 0.02 19.77 1.73
CA THR A 8 0.04 20.09 3.15
C THR A 8 -1.37 19.91 3.69
N LEU A 9 -1.53 19.05 4.68
CA LEU A 9 -2.77 18.95 5.46
C LEU A 9 -2.55 19.80 6.70
N SER A 10 -3.19 20.97 6.79
CA SER A 10 -3.08 21.81 7.99
C SER A 10 -4.01 21.25 9.07
N SER A 11 -3.45 20.54 10.04
CA SER A 11 -4.02 20.58 11.40
C SER A 11 -3.76 22.00 11.92
N GLY A 12 -4.72 22.61 12.63
CA GLY A 12 -4.66 24.03 13.05
C GLY A 12 -3.54 24.41 14.01
N GLU A 13 -2.47 23.61 14.12
CA GLU A 13 -1.27 23.88 14.90
C GLU A 13 -0.09 24.15 13.97
N ASN A 14 0.73 25.13 14.30
CA ASN A 14 1.94 25.57 13.58
C ASN A 14 3.08 24.51 13.61
N SER A 15 2.79 23.27 13.24
CA SER A 15 3.75 22.21 13.01
C SER A 15 4.09 22.19 11.52
N LEU A 16 5.38 22.30 11.18
CA LEU A 16 5.87 22.06 9.82
C LEU A 16 5.76 20.57 9.49
N ASP A 17 4.55 20.07 9.30
CA ASP A 17 4.32 18.70 8.86
C ASP A 17 4.81 18.58 7.41
N PRO A 18 5.72 17.64 7.09
CA PRO A 18 6.39 17.57 5.79
C PRO A 18 5.47 17.26 4.60
N GLY A 19 4.16 17.09 4.83
CA GLY A 19 3.11 16.83 3.86
C GLY A 19 3.23 15.45 3.19
N LEU A 20 2.26 15.12 2.33
CA LEU A 20 2.30 13.88 1.55
C LEU A 20 3.42 13.96 0.50
N ARG A 21 4.17 12.86 0.34
CA ARG A 21 5.36 12.79 -0.53
C ARG A 21 5.37 11.53 -1.39
N GLY A 22 5.27 11.70 -2.70
CA GLY A 22 5.52 10.64 -3.68
C GLY A 22 7.01 10.31 -3.85
N SER A 23 7.32 9.55 -4.90
CA SER A 23 8.70 9.21 -5.28
C SER A 23 9.54 10.44 -5.63
N ASN A 24 10.87 10.26 -5.69
CA ASN A 24 11.81 11.30 -6.10
C ASN A 24 11.89 11.48 -7.64
N THR A 25 10.94 10.92 -8.39
CA THR A 25 10.89 11.06 -9.86
C THR A 25 10.59 12.51 -10.24
N LYS A 26 11.51 13.13 -10.97
CA LYS A 26 11.34 14.50 -11.46
C LYS A 26 10.19 14.54 -12.46
N GLY A 27 9.33 15.55 -12.33
CA GLY A 27 8.20 15.72 -13.25
C GLY A 27 7.08 14.69 -13.07
N ALA A 28 7.09 13.86 -12.02
CA ALA A 28 6.08 12.82 -11.76
C ALA A 28 4.64 13.34 -11.62
N ARG A 29 4.48 14.65 -11.43
CA ARG A 29 3.20 15.32 -11.16
C ARG A 29 2.45 14.69 -9.99
N PHE A 30 3.18 14.32 -8.93
CA PHE A 30 2.56 13.89 -7.68
C PHE A 30 1.59 14.96 -7.16
N GLY A 31 0.42 14.53 -6.67
CA GLY A 31 -0.65 15.44 -6.25
C GLY A 31 -1.50 15.96 -7.41
N TRP A 32 -1.49 15.27 -8.56
CA TRP A 32 -2.35 15.63 -9.69
C TRP A 32 -3.82 15.36 -9.40
N SER A 33 -4.09 14.24 -8.74
CA SER A 33 -5.42 13.84 -8.28
C SER A 33 -5.35 13.38 -6.82
N LEU A 34 -6.44 13.54 -6.09
CA LEU A 34 -6.56 13.21 -4.67
C LEU A 34 -7.99 12.69 -4.41
N ALA A 35 -8.11 11.58 -3.68
CA ALA A 35 -9.39 11.06 -3.24
C ALA A 35 -9.31 10.50 -1.82
N LYS A 36 -10.47 10.51 -1.14
CA LYS A 36 -10.71 9.68 0.04
C LYS A 36 -10.83 8.22 -0.42
N ALA A 37 -10.06 7.32 0.19
CA ALA A 37 -10.04 5.91 -0.18
C ALA A 37 -11.07 5.07 0.59
N GLY A 38 -11.54 5.58 1.73
CA GLY A 38 -12.22 4.81 2.78
C GLY A 38 -11.21 4.40 3.85
N ASP A 39 -11.54 3.39 4.65
CA ASP A 39 -10.60 2.74 5.57
C ASP A 39 -10.13 1.44 4.89
N LEU A 40 -8.93 1.43 4.31
CA LEU A 40 -8.46 0.30 3.49
C LEU A 40 -7.82 -0.79 4.36
N ASN A 41 -7.39 -0.44 5.57
CA ASN A 41 -6.71 -1.34 6.51
C ASN A 41 -7.55 -1.69 7.74
N ASN A 42 -8.81 -1.25 7.79
CA ASN A 42 -9.78 -1.51 8.86
C ASN A 42 -9.29 -1.05 10.26
N ASP A 43 -8.66 0.13 10.33
CA ASP A 43 -8.17 0.73 11.60
C ASP A 43 -9.06 1.87 12.15
N GLU A 44 -10.24 2.04 11.54
CA GLU A 44 -11.23 3.08 11.77
C GLU A 44 -10.78 4.50 11.38
N ILE A 45 -9.72 4.62 10.56
CA ILE A 45 -9.19 5.90 10.11
C ILE A 45 -9.30 6.03 8.59
N GLN A 46 -9.64 7.23 8.14
CA GLN A 46 -9.76 7.54 6.71
C GLN A 46 -8.39 7.54 6.01
N ASP A 47 -8.28 6.73 4.97
CA ASP A 47 -7.13 6.65 4.07
C ASP A 47 -7.29 7.52 2.82
N PHE A 48 -6.17 7.75 2.13
CA PHE A 48 -6.08 8.66 0.98
C PHE A 48 -5.33 8.05 -0.20
N ILE A 49 -5.77 8.41 -1.40
CA ILE A 49 -5.10 8.07 -2.66
C ILE A 49 -4.60 9.35 -3.32
N VAL A 50 -3.34 9.37 -3.74
CA VAL A 50 -2.75 10.47 -4.49
C VAL A 50 -2.23 9.98 -5.83
N GLY A 51 -2.68 10.61 -6.92
CA GLY A 51 -2.21 10.31 -8.27
C GLY A 51 -0.94 11.06 -8.67
N ALA A 52 -0.12 10.39 -9.48
CA ALA A 52 1.08 10.90 -10.11
C ALA A 52 1.16 10.36 -11.55
N PRO A 53 0.36 10.90 -12.49
CA PRO A 53 0.20 10.33 -13.82
C PRO A 53 1.45 10.41 -14.72
N GLN A 54 2.48 11.14 -14.29
CA GLN A 54 3.78 11.22 -15.00
C GLN A 54 4.89 10.50 -14.22
N ASP A 55 4.55 9.80 -13.15
CA ASP A 55 5.49 8.88 -12.50
C ASP A 55 5.71 7.67 -13.42
N GLN A 56 6.86 7.03 -13.33
CA GLN A 56 7.36 6.00 -14.25
C GLN A 56 7.81 6.53 -15.62
N PRO A 57 8.77 5.85 -16.28
CA PRO A 57 9.26 6.26 -17.58
C PRO A 57 8.14 6.27 -18.62
N ASP A 58 8.26 7.19 -19.58
CA ASP A 58 7.58 7.12 -20.86
C ASP A 58 8.30 6.08 -21.71
N LEU A 59 7.62 4.96 -21.98
CA LEU A 59 8.17 3.86 -22.78
C LEU A 59 7.94 4.03 -24.29
N ASP A 60 7.04 4.93 -24.68
CA ASP A 60 6.59 5.10 -26.06
C ASP A 60 7.18 6.35 -26.73
N GLY A 61 7.74 7.25 -25.93
CA GLY A 61 8.37 8.49 -26.40
C GLY A 61 7.37 9.55 -26.85
N ASP A 62 6.11 9.43 -26.46
CA ASP A 62 5.01 10.34 -26.81
C ASP A 62 4.84 11.50 -25.81
N GLY A 63 5.66 11.52 -24.75
CA GLY A 63 5.66 12.54 -23.70
C GLY A 63 4.75 12.21 -22.50
N PHE A 64 4.21 10.98 -22.43
CA PHE A 64 3.34 10.56 -21.34
C PHE A 64 3.96 9.41 -20.53
N GLY A 65 4.29 9.69 -19.26
CA GLY A 65 4.68 8.65 -18.32
C GLY A 65 3.56 7.64 -18.06
N ASN A 66 3.95 6.41 -17.69
CA ASN A 66 3.00 5.32 -17.47
C ASN A 66 2.05 5.59 -16.29
N GLY A 67 2.53 6.30 -15.27
CA GLY A 67 1.76 6.77 -14.13
C GLY A 67 1.83 5.85 -12.91
N ALA A 68 1.47 6.43 -11.76
CA ALA A 68 1.34 5.73 -10.48
C ALA A 68 0.25 6.37 -9.61
N ILE A 69 -0.26 5.58 -8.66
CA ILE A 69 -0.98 6.09 -7.47
C ILE A 69 -0.23 5.72 -6.20
N TYR A 70 -0.48 6.51 -5.15
CA TYR A 70 0.08 6.35 -3.82
C TYR A 70 -1.04 6.23 -2.81
N ILE A 71 -0.97 5.21 -1.96
CA ILE A 71 -1.92 4.98 -0.87
C ILE A 71 -1.26 5.41 0.43
N TYR A 72 -1.96 6.25 1.18
CA TYR A 72 -1.57 6.72 2.51
C TYR A 72 -2.63 6.29 3.50
N HIS A 73 -2.22 5.57 4.53
CA HIS A 73 -3.09 5.33 5.67
C HIS A 73 -3.27 6.61 6.47
N GLY A 74 -4.51 6.84 6.90
CA GLY A 74 -4.81 7.92 7.81
C GLY A 74 -4.11 7.72 9.16
N ARG A 75 -3.86 8.82 9.86
CA ARG A 75 -3.32 8.77 11.22
C ARG A 75 -4.04 9.76 12.12
N ARG A 76 -4.31 9.36 13.36
CA ARG A 76 -4.98 10.20 14.37
C ARG A 76 -4.17 11.45 14.73
N ASP A 77 -2.84 11.37 14.63
CA ASP A 77 -1.94 12.51 14.88
C ASP A 77 -1.82 13.46 13.69
N GLY A 78 -2.43 13.13 12.53
CA GLY A 78 -2.39 13.93 11.31
C GLY A 78 -1.03 13.95 10.60
N LYS A 79 -0.05 13.15 11.06
CA LYS A 79 1.31 13.14 10.53
C LYS A 79 1.48 12.11 9.44
N PHE A 80 2.04 12.51 8.31
CA PHE A 80 2.27 11.62 7.19
C PHE A 80 3.76 11.52 6.87
N ASP A 81 4.35 10.36 7.14
CA ASP A 81 5.79 10.14 6.95
C ASP A 81 6.10 9.56 5.56
N LYS A 82 5.31 8.56 5.14
CA LYS A 82 5.50 7.79 3.91
C LYS A 82 4.18 7.14 3.48
N TYR A 83 4.00 6.97 2.18
CA TYR A 83 2.96 6.10 1.62
C TYR A 83 3.18 4.63 2.02
N GLN A 84 2.10 3.88 2.22
CA GLN A 84 2.16 2.45 2.53
C GLN A 84 2.22 1.61 1.26
N GLN A 85 1.60 2.09 0.18
CA GLN A 85 1.64 1.39 -1.11
C GLN A 85 1.82 2.37 -2.26
N LYS A 86 2.64 1.97 -3.24
CA LYS A 86 2.71 2.59 -4.56
C LYS A 86 2.23 1.56 -5.57
N ILE A 87 1.23 1.92 -6.36
CA ILE A 87 0.70 1.08 -7.43
C ILE A 87 1.06 1.76 -8.74
N THR A 88 1.71 1.02 -9.63
CA THR A 88 2.11 1.51 -10.96
C THR A 88 1.29 0.82 -12.05
N ALA A 89 1.27 1.42 -13.23
CA ALA A 89 0.65 0.83 -14.41
C ALA A 89 1.22 -0.57 -14.76
N ASP A 90 2.43 -0.90 -14.31
CA ASP A 90 3.05 -2.23 -14.49
C ASP A 90 2.21 -3.37 -13.89
N THR A 91 1.34 -3.08 -12.92
CA THR A 91 0.43 -4.08 -12.34
C THR A 91 -0.55 -4.67 -13.35
N VAL A 92 -0.81 -3.98 -14.46
CA VAL A 92 -1.69 -4.43 -15.54
C VAL A 92 -0.98 -4.72 -16.86
N LYS A 93 0.37 -4.73 -16.87
CA LYS A 93 1.17 -4.92 -18.10
C LYS A 93 0.94 -6.26 -18.80
N THR A 94 0.43 -7.26 -18.08
CA THR A 94 0.07 -8.57 -18.63
C THR A 94 -1.21 -8.54 -19.45
N PHE A 95 -2.07 -7.54 -19.24
CA PHE A 95 -3.34 -7.38 -19.93
C PHE A 95 -3.29 -6.29 -21.00
N PHE A 96 -2.51 -5.24 -20.76
CA PHE A 96 -2.38 -4.11 -21.65
C PHE A 96 -0.90 -3.80 -21.86
N SER A 97 -0.45 -3.85 -23.11
CA SER A 97 0.80 -3.22 -23.50
C SER A 97 0.60 -1.71 -23.44
N ASN A 98 1.49 -1.01 -22.73
CA ASN A 98 1.55 0.44 -22.64
C ASN A 98 0.29 1.10 -22.06
N PHE A 99 0.22 1.09 -20.73
CA PHE A 99 -0.81 1.77 -19.97
C PHE A 99 -0.23 3.08 -19.41
N GLN A 100 -0.74 4.22 -19.88
CA GLN A 100 -0.20 5.55 -19.65
C GLN A 100 -1.15 6.45 -18.88
N GLN A 101 -0.60 7.46 -18.21
CA GLN A 101 -1.37 8.41 -17.39
C GLN A 101 -2.17 7.72 -16.27
N PHE A 102 -1.74 6.55 -15.79
CA PHE A 102 -2.34 5.87 -14.64
C PHE A 102 -2.30 6.78 -13.40
N GLY A 103 -3.46 6.97 -12.78
CA GLY A 103 -3.60 7.90 -11.66
C GLY A 103 -3.93 9.33 -12.06
N TYR A 104 -4.31 9.59 -13.32
CA TYR A 104 -4.79 10.92 -13.73
C TYR A 104 -6.08 11.32 -13.02
N ALA A 105 -6.99 10.37 -12.84
CA ALA A 105 -8.18 10.52 -12.00
C ALA A 105 -8.23 9.35 -11.01
N VAL A 106 -8.65 9.61 -9.78
CA VAL A 106 -8.81 8.58 -8.75
C VAL A 106 -10.10 8.81 -7.97
N THR A 107 -10.77 7.73 -7.61
CA THR A 107 -11.90 7.72 -6.67
C THR A 107 -11.85 6.43 -5.85
N GLY A 108 -12.39 6.44 -4.64
CA GLY A 108 -12.49 5.26 -3.80
C GLY A 108 -13.71 5.34 -2.88
N ASN A 109 -13.64 4.68 -1.73
CA ASN A 109 -14.68 4.68 -0.71
C ASN A 109 -16.02 4.07 -1.18
N VAL A 110 -15.95 3.06 -2.04
CA VAL A 110 -17.12 2.29 -2.50
C VAL A 110 -16.72 0.83 -2.52
N ASP A 111 -17.42 -0.01 -1.76
CA ASP A 111 -17.33 -1.46 -1.86
C ASP A 111 -18.17 -1.93 -3.05
N THR A 112 -17.52 -2.54 -4.05
CA THR A 112 -18.17 -2.99 -5.28
C THR A 112 -18.47 -4.49 -5.30
N ASN A 113 -17.93 -5.25 -4.34
CA ASN A 113 -18.05 -6.70 -4.27
C ASN A 113 -18.70 -7.24 -2.98
N GLY A 114 -19.10 -6.36 -2.06
CA GLY A 114 -19.79 -6.69 -0.83
C GLY A 114 -18.90 -7.37 0.20
N ASP A 115 -17.58 -7.12 0.19
CA ASP A 115 -16.64 -7.69 1.15
C ASP A 115 -16.34 -6.79 2.36
N GLU A 116 -17.03 -5.65 2.45
CA GLU A 116 -16.90 -4.62 3.48
C GLU A 116 -15.62 -3.78 3.41
N TYR A 117 -14.76 -4.01 2.42
CA TYR A 117 -13.59 -3.16 2.17
C TYR A 117 -13.81 -2.24 0.97
N PRO A 118 -13.42 -0.95 1.05
CA PRO A 118 -13.67 0.00 -0.02
C PRO A 118 -12.69 -0.17 -1.19
N ASP A 119 -13.23 -0.24 -2.41
CA ASP A 119 -12.46 -0.39 -3.64
C ASP A 119 -12.02 0.96 -4.23
N ILE A 120 -11.11 0.89 -5.20
CA ILE A 120 -10.46 2.06 -5.81
C ILE A 120 -10.62 2.02 -7.32
N ALA A 121 -11.12 3.09 -7.93
CA ALA A 121 -11.14 3.26 -9.39
C ALA A 121 -10.12 4.32 -9.85
N ILE A 122 -9.40 4.01 -10.92
CA ILE A 122 -8.24 4.76 -11.40
C ILE A 122 -8.37 5.01 -12.90
N GLY A 123 -8.44 6.28 -13.29
CA GLY A 123 -8.48 6.71 -14.68
C GLY A 123 -7.10 6.89 -15.29
N ALA A 124 -6.99 6.50 -16.56
CA ALA A 124 -5.85 6.68 -17.45
C ALA A 124 -6.34 7.13 -18.82
N TRP A 125 -6.51 8.45 -18.96
CA TRP A 125 -7.16 9.02 -20.14
C TRP A 125 -6.38 8.75 -21.44
N GLN A 126 -5.05 8.75 -21.40
CA GLN A 126 -4.22 8.48 -22.59
C GLN A 126 -4.38 7.04 -23.10
N SER A 127 -4.80 6.13 -22.23
CA SER A 127 -5.09 4.74 -22.59
C SER A 127 -6.57 4.44 -22.76
N ASP A 128 -7.45 5.46 -22.71
CA ASP A 128 -8.91 5.33 -22.76
C ASP A 128 -9.48 4.30 -21.77
N ARG A 129 -8.90 4.24 -20.56
CA ARG A 129 -9.19 3.16 -19.60
C ARG A 129 -9.44 3.68 -18.19
N VAL A 130 -10.27 2.92 -17.48
CA VAL A 130 -10.44 2.99 -16.02
C VAL A 130 -10.16 1.60 -15.46
N LEU A 131 -9.35 1.52 -14.42
CA LEU A 131 -9.07 0.30 -13.68
C LEU A 131 -9.78 0.33 -12.33
N LEU A 132 -10.49 -0.75 -12.00
CA LEU A 132 -11.03 -0.98 -10.66
C LEU A 132 -10.09 -1.94 -9.92
N LEU A 133 -9.53 -1.48 -8.81
CA LEU A 133 -8.72 -2.25 -7.89
C LEU A 133 -9.56 -2.61 -6.68
N ARG A 134 -9.69 -3.91 -6.45
CA ARG A 134 -10.34 -4.40 -5.23
C ARG A 134 -9.37 -4.51 -4.08
N THR A 135 -9.79 -4.05 -2.92
CA THR A 135 -9.05 -4.22 -1.67
C THR A 135 -9.04 -5.68 -1.23
N ARG A 136 -8.11 -6.04 -0.35
CA ARG A 136 -8.04 -7.37 0.24
C ARG A 136 -8.29 -7.27 1.74
N PRO A 137 -9.05 -8.19 2.34
CA PRO A 137 -9.21 -8.21 3.79
C PRO A 137 -7.88 -8.26 4.53
N VAL A 138 -7.77 -7.50 5.62
CA VAL A 138 -6.62 -7.55 6.53
C VAL A 138 -6.92 -8.57 7.64
N MET A 139 -5.96 -9.45 7.94
CA MET A 139 -6.10 -10.43 9.03
C MET A 139 -5.12 -10.14 10.17
N ASP A 140 -5.64 -10.01 11.38
CA ASP A 140 -4.85 -9.90 12.61
C ASP A 140 -4.58 -11.28 13.20
N LEU A 141 -3.31 -11.73 13.14
CA LEU A 141 -2.89 -12.98 13.76
C LEU A 141 -2.38 -12.74 15.18
N LYS A 142 -3.15 -13.17 16.18
CA LYS A 142 -2.70 -13.17 17.59
C LYS A 142 -2.06 -14.51 17.95
N ALA A 143 -0.74 -14.56 17.99
CA ALA A 143 -0.01 -15.72 18.49
C ALA A 143 0.17 -15.65 20.01
N THR A 144 -0.26 -16.69 20.73
CA THR A 144 -0.03 -16.83 22.18
C THR A 144 0.83 -18.06 22.43
N MET A 145 1.95 -17.88 23.13
CA MET A 145 2.80 -18.97 23.58
C MET A 145 2.69 -19.09 25.10
N THR A 146 2.17 -20.21 25.57
CA THR A 146 2.16 -20.58 26.99
C THR A 146 3.16 -21.71 27.19
N LEU A 147 4.16 -21.46 28.04
CA LEU A 147 5.10 -22.49 28.46
C LEU A 147 4.39 -23.40 29.48
N SER A 148 4.58 -24.72 29.35
CA SER A 148 4.08 -25.69 30.35
C SER A 148 4.84 -25.61 31.67
N LYS A 149 6.05 -25.03 31.66
CA LYS A 149 6.88 -24.75 32.83
C LYS A 149 7.57 -23.41 32.64
N ASN A 150 7.66 -22.63 33.72
CA ASN A 150 8.37 -21.35 33.72
C ASN A 150 9.87 -21.50 34.01
N GLU A 151 10.32 -22.72 34.32
CA GLU A 151 11.70 -23.06 34.65
C GLU A 151 12.08 -24.36 33.93
N ILE A 152 13.35 -24.45 33.52
CA ILE A 152 13.94 -25.66 32.93
C ILE A 152 14.52 -26.48 34.10
N PRO A 153 13.93 -27.62 34.48
CA PRO A 153 14.46 -28.43 35.57
C PRO A 153 15.81 -29.03 35.16
N VAL A 154 16.86 -28.79 35.94
CA VAL A 154 18.21 -29.33 35.68
C VAL A 154 18.29 -30.84 35.96
N ASP A 155 17.35 -31.36 36.77
CA ASP A 155 17.39 -32.73 37.29
C ASP A 155 16.39 -33.68 36.61
N ASN A 156 15.63 -33.21 35.61
CA ASN A 156 14.57 -34.00 34.99
C ASN A 156 14.59 -33.90 33.45
N PHE A 157 15.73 -34.27 32.87
CA PHE A 157 15.89 -34.56 31.45
C PHE A 157 15.44 -36.00 31.17
N THR A 158 14.13 -36.23 31.01
CA THR A 158 13.69 -37.37 30.21
C THR A 158 13.85 -36.99 28.75
N ALA A 159 15.04 -37.22 28.19
CA ALA A 159 15.17 -37.29 26.75
C ALA A 159 14.32 -38.49 26.30
N ASP A 160 13.31 -38.25 25.47
CA ASP A 160 12.57 -39.32 24.80
C ASP A 160 13.45 -39.90 23.68
N CYS A 161 14.57 -40.49 24.09
CA CYS A 161 15.42 -41.32 23.26
C CYS A 161 14.89 -42.74 23.40
N ALA A 162 13.87 -43.08 22.61
CA ALA A 162 13.51 -44.48 22.42
C ALA A 162 14.74 -45.22 21.88
N ASP A 163 15.24 -46.15 22.69
CA ASP A 163 16.36 -47.05 22.44
C ASP A 163 16.36 -47.61 21.02
N ASN A 164 17.39 -47.25 20.25
CA ASN A 164 17.87 -48.06 19.14
C ASN A 164 18.80 -49.15 19.68
N THR A 165 18.23 -50.16 20.34
CA THR A 165 19.00 -51.33 20.76
C THR A 165 19.44 -52.14 19.53
N ASN A 166 20.73 -52.05 19.21
CA ASN A 166 21.43 -53.07 18.47
C ASN A 166 21.52 -54.34 19.33
N GLN A 167 20.89 -55.44 18.90
CA GLN A 167 21.33 -56.80 19.28
C GLN A 167 21.55 -57.65 18.04
N GLN A 168 22.79 -58.16 17.96
CA GLN A 168 23.31 -59.10 16.97
C GLN A 168 22.57 -60.43 16.99
N TRP A 169 22.31 -60.99 15.79
CA TRP A 169 22.78 -62.31 15.36
C TRP A 169 23.16 -62.21 13.87
#